data_AF-A0A958H812-F1
#
_entry.id   AF-A0A958H812-F1
#
_cell.length_a   1.000
_cell.length_b   1.000
_cell.length_c   1.000
_cell.angle_alpha   90.00
_cell.angle_beta   90.00
_cell.angle_gamma   90.00
#
_symmetry.space_group_name_H-M   'P 1'
#
loop_
_entity.id
_entity.type
_entity.pdbx_description
1 polymer ?
#
loop_
_entity_poly.entity_id
_entity_poly.type
_entity_poly.pdbx_seq_one_letter_code
_entity_poly.pdbx_strand_id
1 'polypeptide(L)'
;PGLSVIVDAIKESRRIFQRMNSYAIYRIAETIRVLLFMTLSILVFNFYPVTTVMIVLLALLNDGAILSIAYDNAEYSSEPETWDMWRVLGIATVLGITGLIASFGLFYLGERVFHLDKATIQSLMYLKLSLAGHLTIFLTRTRGPFWSSRPANLLIGAVLGTQALATLFAVYGILMAPIGWGWAAVVWGYALVWFLINDRVKLLAYRILDRNAPSLLASRA
;
A
#
# COMPACT_ATOMS: atom_id res chain seq x y z
N PRO A 1 -43.05 -6.09 0.57
CA PRO A 1 -41.93 -6.41 -0.35
C PRO A 1 -41.98 -5.47 -1.57
N GLY A 2 -41.06 -4.51 -1.67
CA GLY A 2 -41.17 -3.40 -2.61
C GLY A 2 -39.86 -3.00 -3.27
N LEU A 3 -39.94 -2.04 -4.20
CA LEU A 3 -38.82 -1.45 -4.95
C LEU A 3 -37.66 -0.98 -4.07
N SER A 4 -37.92 -0.69 -2.79
CA SER A 4 -36.89 -0.36 -1.79
C SER A 4 -35.81 -1.44 -1.67
N VAL A 5 -36.18 -2.72 -1.71
CA VAL A 5 -35.23 -3.84 -1.62
C VAL A 5 -34.27 -3.85 -2.82
N ILE A 6 -34.78 -3.50 -4.01
CA ILE A 6 -33.96 -3.41 -5.23
C ILE A 6 -32.99 -2.23 -5.12
N VAL A 7 -33.45 -1.07 -4.63
CA VAL A 7 -32.59 0.10 -4.43
C VAL A 7 -31.48 -0.19 -3.42
N ASP A 8 -31.79 -0.84 -2.30
CA ASP A 8 -30.81 -1.21 -1.28
C ASP A 8 -29.79 -2.24 -1.81
N ALA A 9 -30.26 -3.24 -2.57
CA ALA A 9 -29.39 -4.21 -3.23
C ALA A 9 -28.41 -3.55 -4.21
N ILE A 10 -28.87 -2.57 -4.99
CA ILE A 10 -28.00 -1.80 -5.92
C ILE A 10 -26.97 -0.99 -5.14
N LYS A 11 -27.37 -0.34 -4.04
CA LYS A 11 -26.44 0.44 -3.19
C LYS A 11 -25.35 -0.45 -2.60
N GLU A 12 -25.69 -1.63 -2.09
CA GLU A 12 -24.68 -2.56 -1.55
C GLU A 12 -23.78 -3.12 -2.64
N SER A 13 -24.32 -3.45 -3.81
CA SER A 13 -23.52 -3.86 -4.96
C SER A 13 -22.45 -2.82 -5.31
N ARG A 14 -22.80 -1.53 -5.32
CA ARG A 14 -21.84 -0.43 -5.56
C ARG A 14 -20.75 -0.34 -4.48
N ARG A 15 -21.09 -0.56 -3.20
CA ARG A 15 -20.09 -0.58 -2.12
C ARG A 15 -19.12 -1.74 -2.27
N ILE A 16 -19.63 -2.93 -2.55
CA ILE A 16 -18.80 -4.13 -2.79
C ILE A 16 -17.86 -3.88 -3.98
N PHE A 17 -18.37 -3.27 -5.04
CA PHE A 17 -17.57 -2.96 -6.23
C PHE A 17 -16.44 -1.96 -5.93
N GLN A 18 -16.69 -0.93 -5.12
CA GLN A 18 -15.65 0.02 -4.69
C GLN A 18 -14.56 -0.66 -3.84
N ARG A 19 -14.94 -1.54 -2.91
CA ARG A 19 -13.99 -2.34 -2.13
C ARG A 19 -13.12 -3.22 -3.04
N MET A 20 -13.74 -3.85 -4.03
CA MET A 20 -13.04 -4.71 -4.99
C MET A 20 -12.02 -3.92 -5.84
N ASN A 21 -12.35 -2.71 -6.29
CA ASN A 21 -11.39 -1.84 -7.00
C ASN A 21 -10.22 -1.42 -6.10
N SER A 22 -10.50 -1.00 -4.86
CA SER A 22 -9.49 -0.60 -3.89
C SER A 22 -8.53 -1.77 -3.57
N TYR A 23 -9.08 -2.97 -3.43
CA TYR A 23 -8.34 -4.21 -3.25
C TYR A 23 -7.49 -4.57 -4.47
N ALA A 24 -8.05 -4.46 -5.68
CA ALA A 24 -7.32 -4.75 -6.92
C ALA A 24 -6.12 -3.81 -7.10
N ILE A 25 -6.32 -2.50 -6.91
CA ILE A 25 -5.24 -1.51 -6.98
C ILE A 25 -4.15 -1.84 -5.96
N TYR A 26 -4.53 -2.15 -4.72
CA TYR A 26 -3.60 -2.54 -3.67
C TYR A 26 -2.76 -3.76 -4.04
N ARG A 27 -3.42 -4.89 -4.39
CA ARG A 27 -2.74 -6.14 -4.73
C ARG A 27 -1.76 -5.96 -5.89
N ILE A 28 -2.17 -5.26 -6.94
CA ILE A 28 -1.33 -5.03 -8.12
C ILE A 28 -0.15 -4.10 -7.77
N ALA A 29 -0.38 -3.05 -6.96
CA ALA A 29 0.71 -2.17 -6.54
C ALA A 29 1.75 -2.89 -5.67
N GLU A 30 1.31 -3.77 -4.75
CA GLU A 30 2.20 -4.59 -3.93
C GLU A 30 3.02 -5.56 -4.78
N THR A 31 2.39 -6.27 -5.72
CA THR A 31 3.10 -7.24 -6.55
C THR A 31 4.16 -6.55 -7.39
N ILE A 32 3.82 -5.42 -8.03
CA ILE A 32 4.77 -4.60 -8.78
C ILE A 32 5.93 -4.19 -7.88
N ARG A 33 5.64 -3.65 -6.70
CA ARG A 33 6.67 -3.14 -5.79
C ARG A 33 7.61 -4.24 -5.31
N VAL A 34 7.07 -5.34 -4.77
CA VAL A 34 7.87 -6.41 -4.17
C VAL A 34 8.67 -7.12 -5.25
N LEU A 35 8.03 -7.53 -6.36
CA LEU A 35 8.70 -8.28 -7.40
C LEU A 35 9.79 -7.46 -8.09
N LEU A 36 9.49 -6.23 -8.52
CA LEU A 36 10.49 -5.40 -9.17
C LEU A 36 11.64 -5.04 -8.21
N PHE A 37 11.35 -4.77 -6.94
CA PHE A 37 12.38 -4.47 -5.96
C PHE A 37 13.31 -5.68 -5.75
N MET A 38 12.75 -6.86 -5.55
CA MET A 38 13.51 -8.11 -5.40
C MET A 38 14.37 -8.39 -6.63
N THR A 39 13.75 -8.44 -7.81
CA THR A 39 14.43 -8.81 -9.06
C THR A 39 15.54 -7.83 -9.39
N LEU A 40 15.29 -6.52 -9.32
CA LEU A 40 16.32 -5.52 -9.62
C LEU A 40 17.43 -5.50 -8.57
N SER A 41 17.12 -5.72 -7.29
CA SER A 41 18.15 -5.82 -6.24
C SER A 41 19.09 -7.00 -6.48
N ILE A 42 18.55 -8.15 -6.87
CA ILE A 42 19.35 -9.35 -7.15
C ILE A 42 20.18 -9.16 -8.42
N LEU A 43 19.58 -8.69 -9.51
CA LEU A 43 20.26 -8.60 -10.81
C LEU A 43 21.33 -7.48 -10.84
N VAL A 44 21.06 -6.33 -10.23
CA VAL A 44 21.93 -5.16 -10.32
C VAL A 44 22.93 -5.09 -9.17
N PHE A 45 22.52 -5.44 -7.95
CA PHE A 45 23.33 -5.27 -6.74
C PHE A 45 23.87 -6.60 -6.19
N ASN A 46 23.53 -7.75 -6.80
CA ASN A 46 23.85 -9.09 -6.31
C ASN A 46 23.52 -9.25 -4.81
N PHE A 47 22.38 -8.66 -4.43
CA PHE A 47 21.90 -8.59 -3.06
C PHE A 47 20.47 -9.13 -2.99
N TYR A 48 20.24 -10.02 -2.03
CA TYR A 48 18.93 -10.56 -1.71
C TYR A 48 18.30 -9.69 -0.63
N PRO A 49 17.35 -8.79 -0.96
CA PRO A 49 16.94 -7.77 0.00
C PRO A 49 16.01 -8.26 1.09
N VAL A 50 15.31 -9.37 0.87
CA VAL A 50 14.63 -10.13 1.93
C VAL A 50 14.82 -11.62 1.68
N THR A 51 14.90 -12.40 2.76
CA THR A 51 15.02 -13.86 2.69
C THR A 51 13.68 -14.51 2.39
N THR A 52 13.69 -15.78 1.98
CA THR A 52 12.46 -16.55 1.74
C THR A 52 11.55 -16.60 2.97
N VAL A 53 12.13 -16.76 4.17
CA VAL A 53 11.37 -16.78 5.43
C VAL A 53 10.73 -15.42 5.68
N MET A 54 11.44 -14.32 5.45
CA MET A 54 10.89 -12.96 5.55
C MET A 54 9.72 -12.74 4.57
N ILE A 55 9.80 -13.27 3.35
CA ILE A 55 8.70 -13.18 2.37
C ILE A 55 7.46 -13.93 2.87
N VAL A 56 7.64 -15.13 3.44
CA VAL A 56 6.54 -15.89 4.04
C VAL A 56 5.92 -15.10 5.21
N LEU A 57 6.75 -14.50 6.07
CA LEU A 57 6.26 -13.65 7.15
C LEU A 57 5.49 -12.43 6.63
N LEU A 58 5.97 -11.77 5.58
CA LEU A 58 5.28 -10.66 4.93
C LEU A 58 3.92 -11.11 4.39
N ALA A 59 3.84 -12.26 3.73
CA ALA A 59 2.59 -12.80 3.20
C ALA A 59 1.59 -13.08 4.33
N LEU A 60 2.01 -13.78 5.38
CA LEU A 60 1.14 -14.13 6.50
C LEU A 60 0.60 -12.90 7.24
N LEU A 61 1.46 -11.91 7.52
CA LEU A 61 1.04 -10.69 8.21
C LEU A 61 0.13 -9.82 7.32
N ASN A 62 0.40 -9.79 6.02
CA ASN A 62 -0.42 -9.04 5.07
C ASN A 62 -1.81 -9.66 4.93
N ASP A 63 -1.92 -10.99 4.85
CA ASP A 63 -3.19 -11.67 4.67
C ASP A 63 -4.19 -11.38 5.81
N GLY A 64 -3.70 -11.28 7.05
CA GLY A 64 -4.52 -10.84 8.18
C GLY A 64 -5.11 -9.44 7.99
N ALA A 65 -4.32 -8.50 7.45
CA ALA A 65 -4.80 -7.15 7.17
C ALA A 65 -5.73 -7.08 5.95
N ILE A 66 -5.51 -7.90 4.91
CA ILE A 66 -6.42 -7.96 3.75
C ILE A 66 -7.82 -8.37 4.15
N LEU A 67 -7.96 -9.38 5.01
CA LEU A 67 -9.28 -9.89 5.42
C LEU A 67 -10.14 -8.77 6.03
N SER A 68 -9.50 -7.80 6.71
CA SER A 68 -10.20 -6.65 7.26
C SER A 68 -10.69 -5.63 6.23
N ILE A 69 -10.12 -5.61 5.00
CA ILE A 69 -10.58 -4.74 3.89
C ILE A 69 -12.01 -5.10 3.47
N ALA A 70 -12.40 -6.38 3.57
CA ALA A 70 -13.76 -6.82 3.24
C ALA A 70 -14.83 -6.14 4.10
N TYR A 71 -14.46 -5.74 5.33
CA TYR A 71 -15.32 -5.09 6.32
C TYR A 71 -15.16 -3.57 6.36
N ASP A 72 -14.39 -2.98 5.43
CA ASP A 72 -14.10 -1.56 5.46
C ASP A 72 -15.28 -0.67 5.02
N ASN A 73 -15.34 0.56 5.54
CA ASN A 73 -16.39 1.52 5.24
C ASN A 73 -16.18 2.17 3.86
N ALA A 74 -16.57 1.45 2.80
CA ALA A 74 -16.59 1.99 1.44
C ALA A 74 -17.86 2.83 1.21
N GLU A 75 -17.67 4.07 0.75
CA GLU A 75 -18.77 4.93 0.30
C GLU A 75 -19.31 4.42 -1.04
N TYR A 76 -20.63 4.46 -1.20
CA TYR A 76 -21.27 4.08 -2.46
C TYR A 76 -21.15 5.24 -3.45
N SER A 77 -20.86 4.93 -4.72
CA SER A 77 -20.91 5.94 -5.79
C SER A 77 -22.35 6.31 -6.14
N SER A 78 -22.60 7.59 -6.38
CA SER A 78 -23.89 8.09 -6.87
C SER A 78 -24.19 7.61 -8.29
N GLU A 79 -23.16 7.30 -9.07
CA GLU A 79 -23.25 6.82 -10.44
C GLU A 79 -22.94 5.31 -10.53
N PRO A 80 -23.41 4.61 -11.58
CA PRO A 80 -23.01 3.23 -11.83
C PRO A 80 -21.50 3.14 -12.02
N GLU A 81 -20.82 2.39 -11.16
CA GLU A 81 -19.39 2.14 -11.31
C GLU A 81 -19.16 1.06 -12.35
N THR A 82 -18.39 1.38 -13.39
CA THR A 82 -17.90 0.41 -14.39
C THR A 82 -16.48 -0.01 -14.06
N TRP A 83 -16.11 -1.28 -14.31
CA TRP A 83 -14.73 -1.73 -14.08
C TRP A 83 -13.79 -1.18 -15.14
N ASP A 84 -13.19 -0.02 -14.87
CA ASP A 84 -12.15 0.56 -15.70
C ASP A 84 -10.78 -0.04 -15.35
N MET A 85 -10.46 -1.19 -15.95
CA MET A 85 -9.21 -1.90 -15.68
C MET A 85 -7.98 -1.08 -16.09
N TRP A 86 -8.08 -0.24 -17.12
CA TRP A 86 -6.99 0.65 -17.54
C TRP A 86 -6.63 1.62 -16.42
N ARG A 87 -7.63 2.21 -15.77
CA ARG A 87 -7.41 3.08 -14.61
C ARG A 87 -6.86 2.31 -13.41
N VAL A 88 -7.44 1.16 -13.09
CA VAL A 88 -6.97 0.31 -11.97
C VAL A 88 -5.50 -0.04 -12.15
N LEU A 89 -5.11 -0.53 -13.33
CA LEU A 89 -3.72 -0.85 -13.66
C LEU A 89 -2.82 0.38 -13.66
N GLY A 90 -3.29 1.50 -14.21
CA GLY A 90 -2.53 2.75 -14.26
C GLY A 90 -2.20 3.28 -12.85
N ILE A 91 -3.20 3.38 -11.98
CA ILE A 91 -3.02 3.83 -10.59
C ILE A 91 -2.13 2.85 -9.81
N ALA A 92 -2.37 1.55 -9.94
CA ALA A 92 -1.58 0.53 -9.26
C ALA A 92 -0.11 0.56 -9.69
N THR A 93 0.16 0.75 -10.99
CA THR A 93 1.52 0.87 -11.52
C THR A 93 2.21 2.10 -10.97
N VAL A 94 1.56 3.26 -10.96
CA VAL A 94 2.14 4.49 -10.42
C VAL A 94 2.49 4.34 -8.93
N LEU A 95 1.57 3.77 -8.12
CA LEU A 95 1.82 3.50 -6.71
C LEU A 95 2.92 2.46 -6.50
N GLY A 96 2.96 1.41 -7.32
CA GLY A 96 3.99 0.37 -7.29
C GLY A 96 5.38 0.93 -7.57
N ILE A 97 5.53 1.72 -8.64
CA ILE A 97 6.79 2.36 -9.03
C ILE A 97 7.23 3.41 -8.01
N THR A 98 6.31 4.22 -7.48
CA THR A 98 6.65 5.19 -6.43
C THR A 98 7.13 4.48 -5.17
N GLY A 99 6.46 3.39 -4.78
CA GLY A 99 6.89 2.54 -3.68
C GLY A 99 8.23 1.84 -3.93
N LEU A 100 8.56 1.51 -5.19
CA LEU A 100 9.83 0.93 -5.62
C LEU A 100 10.98 1.94 -5.46
N ILE A 101 10.78 3.18 -5.92
CA ILE A 101 11.73 4.28 -5.70
C ILE A 101 11.97 4.47 -4.21
N ALA A 102 10.92 4.43 -3.39
CA ALA A 102 11.04 4.49 -1.95
C ALA A 102 11.82 3.28 -1.35
N SER A 103 11.68 2.07 -1.90
CA SER A 103 12.48 0.91 -1.44
C SER A 103 13.96 1.11 -1.73
N PHE A 104 14.29 1.48 -2.96
CA PHE A 104 15.68 1.72 -3.35
C PHE A 104 16.31 2.91 -2.64
N GLY A 105 15.53 3.95 -2.33
CA GLY A 105 15.98 5.06 -1.50
C GLY A 105 16.46 4.60 -0.13
N LEU A 106 15.69 3.76 0.57
CA LEU A 106 16.09 3.24 1.89
C LEU A 106 17.26 2.27 1.77
N PHE A 107 17.27 1.40 0.74
CA PHE A 107 18.40 0.52 0.46
C PHE A 107 19.70 1.32 0.27
N TYR A 108 19.67 2.37 -0.56
CA TYR A 108 20.81 3.25 -0.80
C TYR A 108 21.27 3.96 0.47
N LEU A 109 20.35 4.48 1.28
CA LEU A 109 20.70 5.11 2.57
C LEU A 109 21.38 4.10 3.51
N GLY A 110 20.83 2.88 3.61
CA GLY A 110 21.40 1.82 4.45
C GLY A 110 22.81 1.41 4.01
N GLU A 111 23.00 1.17 2.70
CA GLU A 111 24.28 0.70 2.16
C GLU A 111 25.35 1.80 2.09
N ARG A 112 25.00 2.97 1.53
CA ARG A 112 26.00 3.99 1.14
C ARG A 112 26.17 5.14 2.13
N VAL A 113 25.13 5.46 2.90
CA VAL A 113 25.20 6.57 3.86
C VAL A 113 25.52 6.03 5.24
N PHE A 114 24.76 5.04 5.70
CA PHE A 114 24.90 4.49 7.04
C PHE A 114 25.85 3.30 7.13
N HIS A 115 26.33 2.78 6.00
CA HIS A 115 27.31 1.69 5.91
C HIS A 115 26.91 0.46 6.76
N LEU A 116 25.62 0.14 6.74
CA LEU A 116 25.06 -0.97 7.50
C LEU A 116 25.47 -2.31 6.88
N ASP A 117 25.59 -3.33 7.73
CA ASP A 117 25.82 -4.67 7.24
C ASP A 117 24.61 -5.21 6.47
N LYS A 118 24.87 -6.18 5.60
CA LYS A 118 23.86 -6.76 4.71
C LYS A 118 22.66 -7.35 5.47
N ALA A 119 22.87 -7.95 6.64
CA ALA A 119 21.80 -8.60 7.40
C ALA A 119 20.89 -7.56 8.07
N THR A 120 21.46 -6.47 8.56
CA THR A 120 20.70 -5.31 9.05
C THR A 120 19.89 -4.67 7.92
N ILE A 121 20.48 -4.50 6.74
CA ILE A 121 19.74 -3.97 5.56
C ILE A 121 18.57 -4.88 5.19
N GLN A 122 18.74 -6.21 5.20
CA GLN A 122 17.64 -7.14 4.94
C GLN A 122 16.47 -6.95 5.92
N SER A 123 16.79 -6.77 7.19
CA SER A 123 15.81 -6.61 8.26
C SER A 123 15.11 -5.24 8.19
N LEU A 124 15.85 -4.19 7.82
CA LEU A 124 15.28 -2.87 7.47
C LEU A 124 14.32 -2.98 6.28
N MET A 125 14.69 -3.75 5.26
CA MET A 125 13.88 -3.90 4.06
C MET A 125 12.63 -4.72 4.29
N TYR A 126 12.70 -5.77 5.10
CA TYR A 126 11.53 -6.48 5.61
C TYR A 126 10.56 -5.51 6.31
N LEU A 127 11.04 -4.74 7.29
CA LEU A 127 10.18 -3.83 8.05
C LEU A 127 9.56 -2.76 7.15
N LYS A 128 10.36 -2.17 6.23
CA LYS A 128 9.87 -1.18 5.27
C LYS A 128 8.79 -1.76 4.35
N LEU A 129 8.98 -2.96 3.82
CA LEU A 129 8.01 -3.60 2.94
C LEU A 129 6.71 -3.92 3.68
N SER A 130 6.80 -4.39 4.93
CA SER A 130 5.63 -4.62 5.79
C SER A 130 4.84 -3.33 6.03
N LEU A 131 5.52 -2.26 6.45
CA LEU A 131 4.91 -0.96 6.73
C LEU A 131 4.31 -0.34 5.47
N ALA A 132 5.07 -0.29 4.38
CA ALA A 132 4.61 0.28 3.12
C ALA A 132 3.39 -0.47 2.58
N GLY A 133 3.34 -1.80 2.73
CA GLY A 133 2.18 -2.61 2.34
C GLY A 133 0.91 -2.17 3.06
N HIS A 134 0.96 -2.13 4.39
CA HIS A 134 -0.21 -1.78 5.18
C HIS A 134 -0.61 -0.31 5.04
N LEU A 135 0.36 0.60 4.91
CA LEU A 135 0.09 2.01 4.63
C LEU A 135 -0.56 2.19 3.25
N THR A 136 -0.20 1.38 2.26
CA THR A 136 -0.81 1.43 0.92
C THR A 136 -2.30 1.06 0.97
N ILE A 137 -2.72 0.15 1.87
CA ILE A 137 -4.15 -0.18 2.05
C ILE A 137 -4.97 1.08 2.38
N PHE A 138 -4.44 1.96 3.24
CA PHE A 138 -5.13 3.22 3.56
C PHE A 138 -5.15 4.19 2.38
N LEU A 139 -4.13 4.18 1.51
CA LEU A 139 -4.09 5.02 0.32
C LEU A 139 -5.09 4.58 -0.73
N THR A 140 -5.24 3.28 -0.96
CA THR A 140 -6.08 2.73 -2.03
C THR A 140 -7.56 2.64 -1.68
N ARG A 141 -7.90 2.72 -0.38
CA ARG A 141 -9.29 2.78 0.11
C ARG A 141 -10.10 3.94 -0.44
N THR A 142 -9.47 5.06 -0.76
CA THR A 142 -10.14 6.28 -1.21
C THR A 142 -9.56 6.78 -2.51
N ARG A 143 -10.44 7.26 -3.41
CA ARG A 143 -10.04 8.02 -4.61
C ARG A 143 -9.50 9.40 -4.24
N GLY A 144 -10.07 10.02 -3.20
CA GLY A 144 -9.61 11.28 -2.62
C GLY A 144 -8.39 11.11 -1.70
N PRO A 145 -8.04 12.14 -0.92
CA PRO A 145 -6.98 12.02 0.09
C PRO A 145 -7.27 10.87 1.06
N PHE A 146 -6.24 10.26 1.65
CA PHE A 146 -6.42 9.10 2.53
C PHE A 146 -7.34 9.38 3.74
N TRP A 147 -7.45 10.65 4.17
CA TRP A 147 -8.31 11.10 5.27
C TRP A 147 -9.76 11.43 4.87
N SER A 148 -10.14 11.27 3.59
CA SER A 148 -11.48 11.65 3.13
C SER A 148 -12.59 10.80 3.75
N SER A 149 -12.30 9.53 4.07
CA SER A 149 -13.23 8.65 4.77
C SER A 149 -12.53 7.88 5.88
N ARG A 150 -13.22 7.69 7.01
CA ARG A 150 -12.66 7.00 8.18
C ARG A 150 -12.59 5.49 7.94
N PRO A 151 -11.40 4.86 8.10
CA PRO A 151 -11.29 3.41 8.00
C PRO A 151 -12.10 2.72 9.09
N ALA A 152 -12.54 1.49 8.82
CA ALA A 152 -13.19 0.67 9.85
C ALA A 152 -12.21 0.39 11.02
N ASN A 153 -12.73 0.41 12.26
CA ASN A 153 -11.92 0.13 13.45
C ASN A 153 -11.24 -1.25 13.38
N LEU A 154 -11.88 -2.22 12.71
CA LEU A 154 -11.30 -3.54 12.47
C LEU A 154 -10.06 -3.47 11.59
N LEU A 155 -10.08 -2.66 10.52
CA LEU A 155 -8.92 -2.46 9.66
C LEU A 155 -7.77 -1.78 10.40
N ILE A 156 -8.08 -0.74 11.19
CA ILE A 156 -7.07 -0.05 11.99
C ILE A 156 -6.44 -1.03 13.01
N GLY A 157 -7.27 -1.78 13.74
CA GLY A 157 -6.80 -2.76 14.71
C GLY A 157 -5.97 -3.87 14.09
N ALA A 158 -6.38 -4.40 12.94
CA ALA A 158 -5.64 -5.43 12.21
C ALA A 158 -4.27 -4.90 11.76
N VAL A 159 -4.21 -3.72 11.14
CA VAL A 159 -2.97 -3.10 10.68
C VAL A 159 -2.04 -2.81 11.86
N LEU A 160 -2.54 -2.18 12.94
CA LEU A 160 -1.71 -1.87 14.11
C LEU A 160 -1.18 -3.15 14.77
N GLY A 161 -2.00 -4.19 14.87
CA GLY A 161 -1.59 -5.48 15.44
C GLY A 161 -0.50 -6.16 14.60
N THR A 162 -0.69 -6.28 13.28
CA THR A 162 0.30 -6.91 12.41
C THR A 162 1.58 -6.09 12.31
N GLN A 163 1.50 -4.75 12.33
CA GLN A 163 2.69 -3.88 12.32
C GLN A 163 3.43 -3.87 13.65
N ALA A 164 2.74 -3.99 14.78
CA ALA A 164 3.39 -4.19 16.07
C ALA A 164 4.19 -5.50 16.05
N LEU A 165 3.59 -6.60 15.59
CA LEU A 165 4.29 -7.89 15.45
C LEU A 165 5.49 -7.81 14.50
N ALA A 166 5.32 -7.23 13.31
CA ALA A 166 6.40 -7.05 12.34
C ALA A 166 7.56 -6.23 12.92
N THR A 167 7.23 -5.16 13.66
CA THR A 167 8.23 -4.29 14.30
C THR A 167 8.97 -5.04 15.41
N LEU A 168 8.26 -5.81 16.26
CA LEU A 168 8.87 -6.62 17.31
C LEU A 168 9.80 -7.69 16.73
N PHE A 169 9.41 -8.34 15.63
CA PHE A 169 10.25 -9.33 14.95
C PHE A 169 11.54 -8.71 14.42
N ALA A 170 11.45 -7.54 13.79
CA ALA A 170 12.63 -6.82 13.29
C ALA A 170 13.53 -6.29 14.43
N VAL A 171 12.94 -5.72 15.48
CA VAL A 171 13.68 -5.12 16.60
C VAL A 171 14.44 -6.18 17.39
N TYR A 172 13.79 -7.29 17.73
CA TYR A 172 14.37 -8.35 18.55
C TYR A 172 15.07 -9.46 17.75
N GLY A 173 15.01 -9.41 16.41
CA GLY A 173 15.70 -10.37 15.55
C GLY A 173 15.04 -11.74 15.49
N ILE A 174 13.71 -11.81 15.52
CA ILE A 174 12.97 -13.07 15.35
C ILE A 174 12.96 -13.41 13.86
N LEU A 175 13.68 -14.46 13.46
CA LEU A 175 13.85 -14.91 12.05
C LEU A 175 14.60 -13.91 11.14
N MET A 176 15.24 -12.91 11.71
CA MET A 176 16.03 -11.88 11.01
C MET A 176 17.09 -11.26 11.93
N ALA A 177 17.98 -10.42 11.39
CA ALA A 177 18.96 -9.73 12.22
C ALA A 177 18.29 -8.62 13.06
N PRO A 178 18.64 -8.47 14.35
CA PRO A 178 18.03 -7.45 15.20
C PRO A 178 18.50 -6.05 14.78
N ILE A 179 17.55 -5.17 14.45
CA ILE A 179 17.86 -3.78 14.08
C ILE A 179 17.76 -2.80 15.26
N GLY A 180 17.09 -3.20 16.35
CA GLY A 180 16.83 -2.32 17.49
C GLY A 180 15.80 -1.22 17.22
N TRP A 181 15.35 -0.56 18.30
CA TRP A 181 14.28 0.44 18.25
C TRP A 181 14.65 1.71 17.48
N GLY A 182 15.93 2.12 17.52
CA GLY A 182 16.38 3.32 16.82
C GLY A 182 16.19 3.22 15.31
N TRP A 183 16.67 2.12 14.71
CA TRP A 183 16.48 1.85 13.29
C TRP A 183 15.03 1.60 12.93
N ALA A 184 14.27 0.88 13.77
CA ALA A 184 12.83 0.72 13.56
C ALA A 184 12.11 2.07 13.48
N ALA A 185 12.42 3.02 14.37
CA ALA A 185 11.85 4.36 14.34
C ALA A 185 12.22 5.13 13.06
N VAL A 186 13.46 5.00 12.57
CA VAL A 186 13.89 5.57 11.28
C VAL A 186 13.07 5.01 10.13
N VAL A 187 12.85 3.67 10.09
CA VAL A 187 12.03 3.05 9.04
C VAL A 187 10.57 3.51 9.11
N TRP A 188 10.00 3.60 10.32
CA TRP A 188 8.65 4.13 10.53
C TRP A 188 8.53 5.57 10.02
N GLY A 189 9.45 6.45 10.42
CA GLY A 189 9.48 7.84 9.95
C GLY A 189 9.60 7.93 8.43
N TYR A 190 10.51 7.16 7.85
CA TYR A 190 10.69 7.08 6.40
C TYR A 190 9.42 6.59 5.68
N ALA A 191 8.78 5.54 6.20
CA ALA A 191 7.56 4.98 5.62
C ALA A 191 6.38 5.97 5.69
N LEU A 192 6.25 6.71 6.80
CA LEU A 192 5.22 7.74 6.97
C LEU A 192 5.42 8.92 6.01
N VAL A 193 6.66 9.38 5.82
CA VAL A 193 6.97 10.43 4.84
C VAL A 193 6.60 9.96 3.43
N TRP A 194 7.01 8.76 3.05
CA TRP A 194 6.65 8.20 1.75
C TRP A 194 5.17 7.89 1.58
N PHE A 195 4.45 7.57 2.66
CA PHE A 195 3.00 7.42 2.62
C PHE A 195 2.31 8.73 2.23
N LEU A 196 2.73 9.86 2.81
CA LEU A 196 2.21 11.18 2.43
C LEU A 196 2.55 11.54 0.99
N ILE A 197 3.77 11.24 0.53
CA ILE A 197 4.18 11.44 -0.87
C ILE A 197 3.31 10.59 -1.81
N ASN A 198 3.11 9.31 -1.50
CA ASN A 198 2.29 8.40 -2.30
C ASN A 198 0.84 8.87 -2.37
N ASP A 199 0.26 9.45 -1.31
CA ASP A 199 -1.09 10.02 -1.37
C ASP A 199 -1.17 11.17 -2.39
N ARG A 200 -0.15 12.05 -2.45
CA ARG A 200 -0.10 13.12 -3.45
C ARG A 200 0.08 12.60 -4.87
N VAL A 201 0.97 11.63 -5.05
CA VAL A 201 1.20 11.00 -6.35
C VAL A 201 -0.07 10.27 -6.83
N LYS A 202 -0.78 9.57 -5.94
CA LYS A 202 -2.07 8.94 -6.21
C LYS A 202 -3.09 9.95 -6.72
N LEU A 203 -3.26 11.08 -6.02
CA LEU A 203 -4.20 12.13 -6.41
C LEU A 203 -3.86 12.73 -7.78
N LEU A 204 -2.57 12.94 -8.06
CA LEU A 204 -2.12 13.39 -9.36
C LEU A 204 -2.42 12.36 -10.46
N ALA A 205 -2.17 11.08 -10.18
CA ALA A 205 -2.43 9.99 -11.10
C ALA A 205 -3.93 9.88 -11.43
N TYR A 206 -4.82 10.00 -10.44
CA TYR A 206 -6.26 10.05 -10.68
C TYR A 206 -6.65 11.23 -11.57
N ARG A 207 -6.11 12.44 -11.32
CA ARG A 207 -6.37 13.62 -12.15
C ARG A 207 -5.95 13.46 -13.61
N ILE A 208 -4.86 12.72 -13.87
CA ILE A 208 -4.34 12.51 -15.23
C ILE A 208 -5.10 11.38 -15.94
N LEU A 209 -5.44 10.31 -15.22
CA LEU A 209 -6.06 9.11 -15.78
C LEU A 209 -7.58 9.20 -15.88
N ASP A 210 -8.23 10.06 -15.10
CA ASP A 210 -9.67 10.33 -15.22
C ASP A 210 -9.94 11.15 -16.50
N ARG A 211 -10.10 10.45 -17.63
CA ARG A 211 -10.48 11.01 -18.95
C ARG A 211 -11.83 11.74 -18.99
N ASN A 212 -12.61 11.74 -17.90
CA ASN A 212 -13.90 12.41 -17.76
C ASN A 212 -13.85 13.66 -16.87
N ALA A 213 -12.67 14.15 -16.47
CA ALA A 213 -12.59 15.47 -15.84
C ALA A 213 -13.05 16.53 -16.87
N PRO A 214 -14.03 17.41 -16.56
CA PRO A 214 -14.38 18.49 -17.45
C PRO A 214 -13.11 19.27 -17.76
N SER A 215 -12.81 19.41 -19.05
CA SER A 215 -11.67 20.17 -19.52
C SER A 215 -11.60 21.50 -18.76
N LEU A 216 -10.41 21.93 -18.35
CA LEU A 216 -10.20 23.24 -17.70
C LEU A 216 -10.66 24.44 -18.58
N LEU A 217 -11.14 24.17 -19.80
CA LEU A 217 -11.76 25.12 -20.72
C LEU A 217 -13.29 25.25 -20.53
N ALA A 218 -13.93 24.38 -19.77
CA ALA A 218 -15.38 24.39 -19.54
C ALA A 218 -15.80 25.22 -18.30
N SER A 219 -14.86 25.73 -17.49
CA SER A 219 -15.18 26.58 -16.32
C SER A 219 -15.17 28.08 -16.63
N ARG A 220 -15.18 28.46 -17.92
CA ARG A 220 -15.23 29.86 -18.38
C ARG A 220 -16.25 30.11 -19.50
N ALA A 221 -17.36 29.38 -19.51
CA ALA A 221 -18.52 29.69 -20.35
C ALA A 221 -19.76 29.82 -19.47
#